data_AF-A0A7V9VDP9-F1
#
_entry.id   AF-A0A7V9VDP9-F1
#
_cell.length_a   1.000
_cell.length_b   1.000
_cell.length_c   1.000
_cell.angle_alpha   90.00
_cell.angle_beta   90.00
_cell.angle_gamma   90.00
#
_symmetry.space_group_name_H-M   'P 1'
#
loop_
_entity.id
_entity.type
_entity.pdbx_description
1 polymer ?
#
loop_
_entity_poly.entity_id
_entity_poly.type
_entity_poly.pdbx_seq_one_letter_code
_entity_poly.pdbx_strand_id
1 'polypeptide(L)'
;MPATGDRQSDSAADRAWEDVAVRVEDLVNGTLGRLAEIDLLVSAAAPAFPLRQVAGVDRNILRLATLELLEAPASDAVIVNDAVELAKRFGGERSGSFVNGVLRTIAERLTTQARSVQRGRSSARRRA
;
A
#
# COMPACT_ATOMS: atom_id res chain seq x y z
N MET A 1 38.52 35.28 5.87
CA MET A 1 37.16 35.56 6.35
C MET A 1 36.64 36.75 5.54
N PRO A 2 35.41 36.74 5.00
CA PRO A 2 34.23 36.14 5.63
C PRO A 2 33.87 34.76 5.09
N ALA A 3 33.24 33.97 5.96
CA ALA A 3 32.57 32.72 5.67
C ALA A 3 31.44 32.99 4.67
N THR A 4 31.43 32.28 3.54
CA THR A 4 30.23 32.14 2.71
C THR A 4 29.23 31.35 3.52
N GLY A 5 28.36 32.08 4.22
CA GLY A 5 27.35 31.51 5.09
C GLY A 5 26.55 30.45 4.37
N ASP A 6 26.44 29.31 5.04
CA ASP A 6 25.37 28.34 4.87
C ASP A 6 24.05 29.12 4.76
N ARG A 7 23.52 29.21 3.54
CA ARG A 7 22.18 29.75 3.35
C ARG A 7 21.22 28.72 3.89
N GLN A 8 20.60 29.06 5.02
CA GLN A 8 19.45 28.41 5.62
C GLN A 8 18.49 27.85 4.55
N SER A 9 18.53 26.53 4.35
CA SER A 9 17.58 25.76 3.54
C SER A 9 16.33 25.46 4.36
N ASP A 10 15.64 26.52 4.80
CA ASP A 10 14.50 26.42 5.71
C ASP A 10 13.18 26.84 5.03
N SER A 11 13.10 26.64 3.70
CA SER A 11 11.91 26.98 2.93
C SER A 11 10.81 25.94 3.12
N ALA A 12 9.54 26.36 3.04
CA ALA A 12 8.40 25.46 3.13
C ALA A 12 8.41 24.38 2.03
N ALA A 13 9.04 24.66 0.88
CA ALA A 13 9.23 23.68 -0.19
C ALA A 13 10.25 22.61 0.22
N ASP A 14 11.36 22.98 0.86
CA ASP A 14 12.36 22.03 1.35
C ASP A 14 11.75 21.07 2.38
N ARG A 15 10.95 21.60 3.31
CA ARG A 15 10.21 20.77 4.29
C ARG A 15 9.21 19.83 3.62
N ALA A 16 8.47 20.30 2.62
CA ALA A 16 7.53 19.44 1.90
C ALA A 16 8.23 18.29 1.16
N TRP A 17 9.42 18.53 0.59
CA TRP A 17 10.21 17.47 -0.04
C TRP A 17 10.80 16.50 0.99
N GLU A 18 11.23 16.99 2.15
CA GLU A 18 11.68 16.16 3.28
C GLU A 18 10.54 15.21 3.72
N ASP A 19 9.33 15.75 3.93
CA ASP A 19 8.16 14.97 4.33
C ASP A 19 7.82 13.88 3.31
N VAL A 20 7.91 14.20 2.02
CA VAL A 20 7.70 13.24 0.93
C VAL A 20 8.79 12.16 0.94
N ALA A 21 10.05 12.53 1.13
CA ALA A 21 11.17 11.58 1.17
C ALA A 21 11.01 10.59 2.32
N VAL A 22 10.68 11.07 3.52
CA VAL A 22 10.41 10.24 4.70
C VAL A 22 9.24 9.29 4.42
N ARG A 23 8.13 9.80 3.85
CA ARG A 23 6.96 8.97 3.54
C ARG A 23 7.28 7.85 2.53
N VAL A 24 8.11 8.14 1.52
CA VAL A 24 8.55 7.15 0.53
C VAL A 24 9.43 6.09 1.17
N GLU A 25 10.38 6.51 2.01
CA GLU A 25 11.26 5.60 2.74
C GLU A 25 10.45 4.66 3.65
N ASP A 26 9.49 5.20 4.40
CA ASP A 26 8.58 4.41 5.24
C ASP A 26 7.78 3.39 4.41
N LEU A 27 7.26 3.80 3.25
CA LEU A 27 6.50 2.90 2.38
C LEU A 27 7.36 1.74 1.88
N VAL A 28 8.58 2.03 1.45
CA VAL A 28 9.52 1.03 0.94
C VAL A 28 9.94 0.09 2.07
N ASN A 29 10.37 0.63 3.20
CA ASN A 29 10.85 -0.15 4.34
C ASN A 29 9.73 -0.98 4.95
N GLY A 30 8.52 -0.43 5.10
CA GLY A 30 7.35 -1.17 5.55
C GLY A 30 6.99 -2.32 4.61
N THR A 31 7.09 -2.09 3.30
CA THR A 31 6.78 -3.11 2.28
C THR A 31 7.79 -4.24 2.34
N LEU A 32 9.09 -3.91 2.45
CA LEU A 32 10.15 -4.90 2.56
C LEU A 32 10.05 -5.69 3.88
N GLY A 33 9.76 -5.01 5.00
CA GLY A 33 9.61 -5.63 6.31
C GLY A 33 8.43 -6.60 6.41
N ARG A 34 7.39 -6.42 5.58
CA ARG A 34 6.18 -7.25 5.55
C ARG A 34 6.01 -8.03 4.24
N LEU A 35 7.07 -8.16 3.45
CA LEU A 35 6.99 -8.66 2.08
C LEU A 35 6.33 -10.04 1.97
N ALA A 36 6.63 -10.96 2.91
CA ALA A 36 6.05 -12.29 2.89
C ALA A 36 4.53 -12.28 3.14
N GLU A 37 4.05 -11.46 4.09
CA GLU A 37 2.63 -11.29 4.36
C GLU A 37 1.90 -10.68 3.16
N ILE A 38 2.49 -9.63 2.59
CA ILE A 38 1.98 -8.94 1.42
C ILE A 38 1.88 -9.91 0.22
N ASP A 39 2.95 -10.64 -0.08
CA ASP A 39 2.98 -11.59 -1.20
C ASP A 39 1.95 -12.71 -1.03
N LEU A 40 1.68 -13.16 0.20
CA LEU A 40 0.62 -14.12 0.50
C LEU A 40 -0.77 -13.54 0.21
N LEU A 41 -1.04 -12.31 0.64
CA LEU A 41 -2.33 -11.64 0.39
C LEU A 41 -2.58 -11.44 -1.10
N VAL A 42 -1.56 -10.96 -1.83
CA VAL A 42 -1.64 -10.76 -3.28
C VAL A 42 -1.85 -12.10 -3.99
N SER A 43 -1.07 -13.12 -3.65
CA SER A 43 -1.20 -14.46 -4.26
C SER A 43 -2.57 -15.08 -3.99
N ALA A 44 -3.11 -14.90 -2.79
CA ALA A 44 -4.43 -15.39 -2.43
C ALA A 44 -5.56 -14.65 -3.15
N ALA A 45 -5.35 -13.38 -3.52
CA ALA A 45 -6.32 -12.58 -4.26
C ALA A 45 -6.28 -12.85 -5.77
N ALA A 46 -5.13 -13.32 -6.29
CA ALA A 46 -4.93 -13.65 -7.70
C ALA A 46 -4.40 -15.08 -7.90
N PRO A 47 -5.12 -16.13 -7.48
CA PRO A 47 -4.60 -17.52 -7.49
C PRO A 47 -4.26 -18.04 -8.89
N ALA A 48 -4.91 -17.50 -9.93
CA ALA A 48 -4.63 -17.84 -11.33
C ALA A 48 -3.34 -17.18 -11.87
N PHE A 49 -2.74 -16.24 -11.14
CA PHE A 49 -1.59 -15.46 -11.55
C PHE A 49 -0.46 -15.60 -10.53
N PRO A 50 0.43 -16.60 -10.70
CA PRO A 50 1.56 -16.76 -9.80
C PRO A 50 2.38 -15.47 -9.72
N LEU A 51 2.67 -14.99 -8.51
CA LEU A 51 3.27 -13.67 -8.31
C LEU A 51 4.59 -13.46 -9.08
N ARG A 52 5.39 -14.52 -9.23
CA ARG A 52 6.65 -14.50 -10.01
C ARG A 52 6.45 -14.21 -11.50
N GLN A 53 5.26 -14.46 -12.05
CA GLN A 53 4.90 -14.24 -13.45
C GLN A 53 4.19 -12.91 -13.68
N VAL A 54 3.77 -12.23 -12.60
CA VAL A 54 3.22 -10.88 -12.68
C VAL A 54 4.34 -9.92 -13.09
N ALA A 55 4.03 -9.00 -14.00
CA ALA A 55 4.97 -7.98 -14.46
C ALA A 55 5.59 -7.23 -13.26
N GLY A 56 6.88 -6.87 -13.36
CA GLY A 56 7.61 -6.28 -12.24
C GLY A 56 6.95 -4.99 -11.69
N VAL A 57 6.45 -4.15 -12.60
CA VAL A 57 5.73 -2.91 -12.25
C VAL A 57 4.44 -3.25 -11.49
N ASP A 58 3.55 -4.04 -12.07
CA ASP A 58 2.27 -4.42 -11.46
C ASP A 58 2.46 -5.09 -10.11
N ARG A 59 3.45 -5.99 -10.00
CA ARG A 59 3.78 -6.67 -8.74
C ARG A 59 4.18 -5.68 -7.65
N ASN A 60 5.01 -4.69 -7.98
CA ASN A 60 5.44 -3.71 -6.99
C ASN A 60 4.33 -2.72 -6.62
N ILE A 61 3.49 -2.32 -7.57
CA ILE A 61 2.29 -1.52 -7.29
C ILE A 61 1.36 -2.28 -6.33
N LEU A 62 1.09 -3.56 -6.62
CA LEU A 62 0.27 -4.40 -5.75
C LEU A 62 0.86 -4.49 -4.34
N ARG A 63 2.18 -4.63 -4.21
CA ARG A 63 2.86 -4.71 -2.91
C ARG A 63 2.73 -3.43 -2.09
N LEU A 64 3.05 -2.29 -2.68
CA LEU A 64 2.96 -0.99 -2.02
C LEU A 64 1.52 -0.70 -1.57
N ALA A 65 0.55 -0.86 -2.48
CA ALA A 65 -0.85 -0.62 -2.17
C ALA A 65 -1.40 -1.61 -1.13
N THR A 66 -0.94 -2.86 -1.13
CA THR A 66 -1.33 -3.84 -0.11
C THR A 66 -0.79 -3.47 1.27
N LEU A 67 0.43 -2.94 1.37
CA LEU A 67 0.93 -2.38 2.63
C LEU A 67 0.00 -1.26 3.12
N GLU A 68 -0.34 -0.31 2.26
CA GLU A 68 -1.22 0.79 2.64
C GLU A 68 -2.61 0.30 3.05
N LEU A 69 -3.18 -0.72 2.40
CA LEU A 69 -4.44 -1.33 2.85
C LEU A 69 -4.33 -1.96 4.25
N LEU A 70 -3.15 -2.48 4.62
CA LEU A 70 -2.91 -3.05 5.95
C LEU A 70 -2.72 -1.97 7.02
N GLU A 71 -2.14 -0.83 6.65
CA GLU A 71 -1.88 0.30 7.57
C GLU A 71 -3.04 1.30 7.63
N ALA A 72 -3.90 1.30 6.61
CA ALA A 72 -5.05 2.17 6.43
C ALA A 72 -4.75 3.67 6.64
N PRO A 73 -3.71 4.27 5.99
CA PRO A 73 -3.42 5.69 6.10
C PRO A 73 -4.46 6.57 5.38
N ALA A 74 -5.25 5.98 4.48
CA ALA A 74 -6.34 6.59 3.73
C ALA A 74 -7.46 5.57 3.50
N SER A 75 -8.57 6.00 2.90
CA SER A 75 -9.66 5.07 2.55
C SER A 75 -9.24 4.07 1.48
N ASP A 76 -9.72 2.83 1.56
CA ASP A 76 -9.46 1.76 0.58
C ASP A 76 -9.69 2.22 -0.87
N ALA A 77 -10.73 3.02 -1.11
CA ALA A 77 -11.07 3.51 -2.44
C ALA A 77 -9.98 4.42 -3.03
N VAL A 78 -9.37 5.27 -2.21
CA VAL A 78 -8.27 6.16 -2.62
C VAL A 78 -7.02 5.34 -2.93
N ILE A 79 -6.63 4.45 -2.02
CA ILE A 79 -5.45 3.57 -2.19
C ILE A 79 -5.58 2.73 -3.48
N VAL A 80 -6.75 2.13 -3.70
CA VAL A 80 -7.02 1.34 -4.91
C VAL A 80 -6.97 2.21 -6.16
N ASN A 81 -7.58 3.39 -6.14
CA ASN A 81 -7.60 4.28 -7.29
C ASN A 81 -6.17 4.72 -7.69
N ASP A 82 -5.37 5.13 -6.73
CA ASP A 82 -4.01 5.61 -6.98
C ASP A 82 -3.12 4.50 -7.55
N ALA A 83 -3.23 3.28 -7.01
CA ALA A 83 -2.56 2.11 -7.54
C ALA A 83 -2.98 1.79 -8.99
N VAL A 84 -4.27 1.93 -9.31
CA VAL A 84 -4.78 1.72 -10.67
C VAL A 84 -4.25 2.77 -11.65
N GLU A 85 -4.17 4.03 -11.24
CA GLU A 85 -3.61 5.09 -12.08
C GLU A 85 -2.11 4.89 -12.32
N LEU A 86 -1.35 4.45 -11.31
CA LEU A 86 0.06 4.04 -11.50
C LEU A 86 0.18 2.87 -12.48
N ALA A 87 -0.70 1.88 -12.38
CA ALA A 87 -0.68 0.70 -13.25
C ALA A 87 -1.04 1.05 -14.69
N LYS A 88 -1.97 1.98 -14.92
CA LYS A 88 -2.27 2.51 -16.26
C LYS A 88 -1.10 3.27 -16.85
N ARG A 89 -0.38 4.03 -16.02
CA ARG A 89 0.73 4.89 -16.45
C ARG A 89 2.00 4.11 -16.78
N PHE A 90 2.31 3.08 -16.00
CA PHE A 90 3.60 2.39 -16.05
C PHE A 90 3.51 0.90 -16.41
N GLY A 91 2.32 0.31 -16.38
CA GLY A 91 2.07 -1.08 -16.75
C GLY A 91 1.72 -1.25 -18.24
N GLY A 92 1.18 -2.43 -18.56
CA GLY A 92 0.65 -2.75 -19.89
C GLY A 92 -0.84 -2.45 -20.02
N GLU A 93 -1.41 -2.73 -21.20
CA GLU A 93 -2.80 -2.42 -21.54
C GLU A 93 -3.84 -2.96 -20.54
N ARG A 94 -3.56 -4.12 -19.93
CA ARG A 94 -4.46 -4.77 -18.95
C ARG A 94 -4.09 -4.52 -17.48
N SER A 95 -3.05 -3.74 -17.20
CA SER A 95 -2.51 -3.59 -15.85
C SER A 95 -3.49 -2.88 -14.91
N GLY A 96 -4.15 -1.82 -15.36
CA GLY A 96 -5.12 -1.09 -14.54
C GLY A 96 -6.29 -1.95 -14.06
N SER A 97 -6.89 -2.75 -14.94
CA SER A 97 -8.01 -3.63 -14.57
C SER A 97 -7.56 -4.81 -13.70
N PHE A 98 -6.37 -5.37 -13.99
CA PHE A 98 -5.75 -6.40 -13.16
C PHE A 98 -5.51 -5.90 -11.73
N VAL A 99 -4.81 -4.78 -11.56
CA VAL A 99 -4.50 -4.20 -10.24
C VAL A 99 -5.78 -3.88 -9.46
N ASN A 100 -6.79 -3.27 -10.10
CA ASN A 100 -8.07 -2.98 -9.47
C ASN A 100 -8.74 -4.26 -8.91
N GLY A 101 -8.80 -5.33 -9.71
CA GLY A 101 -9.45 -6.58 -9.30
C GLY A 101 -8.76 -7.23 -8.10
N VAL A 102 -7.43 -7.25 -8.10
CA VAL A 102 -6.64 -7.82 -7.00
C VAL A 102 -6.81 -7.00 -5.72
N LEU A 103 -6.62 -5.68 -5.78
CA LEU A 103 -6.67 -4.85 -4.57
C LEU A 103 -8.06 -4.76 -3.94
N ARG A 104 -9.14 -4.72 -4.75
CA ARG A 104 -10.51 -4.79 -4.22
C ARG A 104 -10.77 -6.10 -3.47
N THR A 105 -10.29 -7.22 -4.02
CA THR A 105 -10.40 -8.53 -3.36
C THR A 105 -9.67 -8.54 -2.00
N ILE A 106 -8.50 -7.89 -1.93
CA ILE A 106 -7.74 -7.77 -0.67
C ILE A 106 -8.50 -6.91 0.35
N ALA A 107 -8.94 -5.70 -0.05
CA ALA A 107 -9.66 -4.77 0.81
C ALA A 107 -10.94 -5.39 1.41
N GLU A 108 -11.71 -6.13 0.60
CA GLU A 108 -12.91 -6.84 1.04
C GLU A 108 -12.61 -7.92 2.09
N ARG A 109 -11.50 -8.65 1.92
CA ARG A 109 -11.06 -9.69 2.87
C ARG A 109 -10.64 -9.08 4.20
N LEU A 110 -9.85 -8.00 4.18
CA LEU A 110 -9.41 -7.30 5.39
C LEU A 110 -10.62 -6.74 6.17
N THR A 111 -11.57 -6.12 5.46
CA THR A 111 -12.81 -5.62 6.06
C THR A 111 -13.63 -6.75 6.70
N THR A 112 -13.74 -7.89 6.02
CA THR A 112 -14.48 -9.06 6.52
C THR A 112 -13.84 -9.64 7.79
N GLN A 113 -12.51 -9.74 7.80
CA GLN A 113 -11.75 -10.22 8.96
C GLN A 113 -11.89 -9.28 10.17
N ALA A 114 -11.80 -7.97 9.98
CA ALA A 114 -12.00 -7.01 11.06
C ALA A 114 -13.40 -7.15 11.70
N ARG A 115 -14.43 -7.35 10.88
CA ARG A 115 -15.81 -7.54 11.36
C ARG A 115 -16.02 -8.85 12.12
N SER A 116 -15.39 -9.94 11.71
CA SER A 116 -15.53 -11.24 12.39
C SER A 116 -14.89 -11.21 13.79
N VAL A 117 -13.70 -10.59 13.91
CA VAL A 117 -13.02 -10.38 15.19
C VAL A 117 -13.87 -9.55 16.16
N GLN A 118 -14.51 -8.49 15.67
CA GLN A 118 -15.36 -7.63 16.50
C GLN A 118 -16.62 -8.36 17.00
N ARG A 119 -17.25 -9.19 16.17
CA ARG A 119 -18.40 -10.02 16.57
C ARG A 119 -18.03 -11.05 17.64
N GLY A 120 -16.87 -11.70 17.52
CA GLY A 120 -16.37 -12.65 18.51
C GLY A 120 -16.14 -12.00 19.88
N ARG A 121 -15.51 -10.82 19.92
CA ARG A 121 -15.26 -10.05 21.16
C ARG A 121 -16.55 -9.61 21.85
N SER A 122 -17.54 -9.15 21.10
CA SER A 122 -18.85 -8.75 21.65
C SER A 122 -19.65 -9.92 22.22
N SER A 123 -19.53 -11.12 21.64
CA SER A 123 -20.17 -12.34 22.14
C SER A 123 -19.54 -12.83 23.45
N ALA A 124 -18.21 -12.77 23.56
CA ALA A 124 -17.47 -13.18 24.76
C ALA A 124 -17.79 -12.29 25.98
N ARG A 125 -17.92 -10.97 25.78
CA ARG A 125 -18.25 -10.00 26.84
C ARG A 125 -19.66 -10.13 27.42
N ARG A 126 -20.62 -10.76 26.71
CA ARG A 126 -22.01 -10.94 27.20
C ARG A 126 -22.20 -12.23 28.01
N ARG A 127 -21.18 -13.07 28.13
CA ARG A 127 -21.23 -14.36 28.85
C ARG A 127 -20.36 -14.39 30.12
N ALA A 128 -19.66 -13.30 30.42
CA ALA A 128 -18.92 -13.06 31.65
C ALA A 128 -19.70 -12.07 32.52
#